data_AF-A0A7V7AA38-F1
#
_entry.id   AF-A0A7V7AA38-F1
#
_cell.length_a   1.000
_cell.length_b   1.000
_cell.length_c   1.000
_cell.angle_alpha   90.00
_cell.angle_beta   90.00
_cell.angle_gamma   90.00
#
_symmetry.space_group_name_H-M   'P 1'
#
loop_
_entity.id
_entity.type
_entity.pdbx_description
1 polymer ?
#
loop_
_entity_poly.entity_id
_entity_poly.type
_entity_poly.pdbx_seq_one_letter_code
_entity_poly.pdbx_strand_id
1 'polypeptide(L)' 'MDKYKYVYEDTSDYCYSNTDILINKLNINDDNDLYLAEQELVGLRIKEIVLTPVKGNFDFRHLKNIHKFLFQDVFD' A
#
# COMPACT_ATOMS: atom_id res chain seq x y z
N MET A 1 0.79 -4.98 20.72
CA MET A 1 0.77 -3.86 19.76
C MET A 1 0.11 -4.43 18.52
N ASP A 2 -1.15 -4.87 18.61
CA ASP A 2 -1.71 -5.90 17.70
C ASP A 2 -3.14 -5.58 17.29
N LYS A 3 -3.41 -4.35 16.82
CA LYS A 3 -4.77 -3.93 16.46
C LYS A 3 -5.06 -3.95 14.96
N TYR A 4 -4.07 -4.28 14.12
CA TYR A 4 -4.17 -4.19 12.65
C TYR A 4 -3.61 -5.39 11.91
N LYS A 5 -3.55 -6.57 12.55
CA LYS A 5 -3.21 -7.79 11.81
C LYS A 5 -4.43 -8.21 10.98
N TYR A 6 -4.44 -7.84 9.70
CA TYR A 6 -5.41 -8.32 8.74
C TYR A 6 -5.09 -9.78 8.44
N VAL A 7 -6.00 -10.67 8.82
CA VAL A 7 -5.94 -12.08 8.38
C VAL A 7 -6.63 -12.10 7.03
N TYR A 8 -5.87 -12.34 5.97
CA TYR A 8 -6.42 -12.44 4.63
C TYR A 8 -6.89 -13.88 4.41
N GLU A 9 -8.21 -14.09 4.32
CA GLU A 9 -8.76 -15.39 3.94
C GLU A 9 -8.40 -15.68 2.48
N ASP A 10 -7.37 -16.50 2.28
CA ASP A 10 -7.07 -17.30 1.09
C ASP A 10 -7.24 -16.55 -0.26
N THR A 11 -6.64 -15.37 -0.37
CA THR A 11 -6.40 -14.70 -1.66
C THR A 11 -4.98 -14.98 -2.12
N SER A 12 -4.71 -16.23 -2.51
CA SER A 12 -3.37 -16.77 -2.81
C SER A 12 -2.53 -15.96 -3.80
N ASP A 13 -3.16 -15.12 -4.63
CA ASP A 13 -2.48 -14.39 -5.71
C ASP A 13 -1.86 -13.06 -5.25
N TYR A 14 -2.25 -12.54 -4.08
CA TYR A 14 -1.77 -11.24 -3.58
C TYR A 14 -0.76 -11.35 -2.45
N CYS A 15 -0.62 -12.53 -1.83
CA CYS A 15 0.31 -12.77 -0.73
C CYS A 15 1.41 -13.75 -1.13
N TYR A 16 2.54 -13.72 -0.43
CA TYR A 16 3.55 -14.77 -0.60
C TYR A 16 2.99 -16.13 -0.13
N SER A 17 3.49 -17.21 -0.72
CA SER A 17 2.99 -18.56 -0.42
C SER A 17 3.13 -18.88 1.08
N ASN A 18 2.03 -19.29 1.69
CA ASN A 18 1.91 -19.62 3.12
C ASN A 18 2.18 -18.43 4.08
N THR A 19 2.02 -17.19 3.63
CA THR A 19 2.08 -16.01 4.51
C THR A 19 0.86 -15.11 4.29
N ASP A 20 0.60 -14.25 5.28
CA ASP A 20 -0.40 -13.18 5.19
C ASP A 20 0.21 -11.88 4.61
N ILE A 21 1.40 -11.96 4.02
CA ILE A 21 2.20 -10.80 3.63
C ILE A 21 1.99 -10.52 2.15
N LEU A 22 1.54 -9.30 1.85
CA LEU A 22 1.27 -8.85 0.49
C LEU A 22 2.56 -8.82 -0.37
N ILE A 23 2.45 -9.29 -1.61
CA ILE A 23 3.49 -9.17 -2.62
C ILE A 23 3.75 -7.68 -2.85
N ASN A 24 5.01 -7.28 -2.72
CA ASN A 24 5.41 -5.88 -2.75
C ASN A 24 6.69 -5.70 -3.58
N LYS A 25 6.87 -4.51 -4.13
CA LYS A 25 8.02 -4.11 -4.96
C LYS A 25 9.36 -4.19 -4.24
N LEU A 26 9.34 -4.18 -2.92
CA LEU A 26 10.51 -4.21 -2.06
C LEU A 26 10.99 -5.63 -1.74
N ASN A 27 10.21 -6.66 -2.14
CA ASN A 27 10.47 -8.07 -1.86
C ASN A 27 10.62 -8.35 -0.35
N ILE A 28 9.86 -7.64 0.48
CA ILE A 28 9.86 -7.80 1.94
C ILE A 28 8.89 -8.91 2.33
N ASN A 29 9.37 -9.86 3.12
CA ASN A 29 8.63 -11.03 3.62
C ASN A 29 8.47 -11.02 5.15
N ASP A 30 8.70 -9.88 5.80
CA ASP A 30 8.40 -9.65 7.21
C ASP A 30 7.33 -8.56 7.31
N ASP A 31 6.31 -8.80 8.12
CA ASP A 31 5.14 -7.92 8.25
C ASP A 31 5.51 -6.56 8.85
N ASN A 32 6.41 -6.53 9.85
CA ASN A 32 6.81 -5.28 10.49
C ASN A 32 7.68 -4.45 9.54
N ASP A 33 8.61 -5.09 8.84
CA ASP A 33 9.45 -4.41 7.87
C ASP A 33 8.62 -3.84 6.72
N LEU A 34 7.61 -4.57 6.24
CA LEU A 34 6.71 -4.10 5.19
C LEU A 34 5.90 -2.91 5.67
N TYR A 35 5.35 -2.98 6.89
CA TYR A 35 4.59 -1.88 7.49
C TYR A 35 5.43 -0.60 7.65
N LEU A 36 6.67 -0.72 8.13
CA LEU A 36 7.58 0.41 8.29
C LEU A 36 7.93 1.04 6.93
N ALA A 37 8.25 0.21 5.94
CA ALA A 37 8.57 0.68 4.60
C ALA A 37 7.36 1.34 3.91
N GLU A 38 6.16 0.76 4.04
CA GLU A 38 4.93 1.35 3.54
C GLU A 38 4.68 2.73 4.16
N GLN A 39 4.77 2.84 5.48
CA GLN A 39 4.56 4.10 6.19
C GLN A 39 5.53 5.19 5.73
N GLU A 40 6.81 4.85 5.53
CA GLU A 40 7.82 5.79 5.07
C GLU A 40 7.53 6.26 3.63
N LEU A 41 7.31 5.33 2.71
CA LEU A 41 7.09 5.61 1.29
C LEU A 41 5.78 6.38 1.05
N VAL A 42 4.68 5.91 1.64
CA VAL A 42 3.39 6.59 1.55
C VAL A 42 3.47 7.98 2.20
N GLY A 43 4.22 8.12 3.30
CA GLY A 43 4.47 9.41 3.96
C GLY A 43 5.14 10.43 3.03
N LEU A 44 6.06 10.00 2.16
CA LEU A 44 6.65 10.86 1.13
C LEU A 44 5.63 11.28 0.08
N ARG A 45 4.82 10.33 -0.41
CA ARG A 45 3.76 10.62 -1.39
C ARG A 45 2.67 11.54 -0.86
N ILE A 46 2.32 11.44 0.42
CA ILE A 46 1.38 12.38 1.05
C ILE A 46 1.95 13.81 1.05
N LYS A 47 3.26 14.00 1.28
CA LYS A 47 3.85 15.34 1.17
C LYS A 47 3.78 15.87 -0.26
N GLU A 48 4.00 15.00 -1.25
CA GLU A 48 3.88 15.36 -2.66
C GLU A 48 2.45 15.69 -3.09
N ILE A 49 1.45 14.92 -2.64
CA ILE A 49 0.05 15.12 -3.05
C ILE A 49 -0.53 16.44 -2.52
N VAL A 50 -0.03 16.94 -1.39
CA VAL A 50 -0.41 18.27 -0.86
C VAL A 50 0.09 19.39 -1.76
N LEU A 51 1.28 19.24 -2.35
CA LEU A 51 1.87 20.22 -3.26
C LEU A 51 1.30 20.09 -4.69
N THR A 52 1.14 18.86 -5.15
CA THR A 52 0.66 18.51 -6.50
C THR A 52 -0.47 17.50 -6.38
N PRO A 53 -1.71 17.95 -6.13
CA PRO A 53 -2.83 17.04 -5.94
C PRO A 53 -3.14 16.28 -7.23
N VAL A 54 -3.50 15.01 -7.07
CA VAL A 54 -4.12 14.23 -8.14
C VAL A 54 -5.42 14.95 -8.52
N LYS A 55 -5.57 15.31 -9.78
CA LYS A 55 -6.77 16.00 -10.28
C LYS A 55 -7.86 14.98 -10.59
N GLY A 56 -9.09 15.29 -10.22
CA GLY A 56 -10.26 14.48 -10.55
C GLY A 56 -11.55 15.02 -9.94
N ASN A 57 -12.63 14.26 -10.12
CA ASN A 57 -14.00 14.69 -9.77
C ASN A 57 -14.56 13.99 -8.53
N PHE A 58 -13.68 13.50 -7.65
CA PHE A 58 -14.04 12.70 -6.47
C PHE A 58 -14.94 11.48 -6.78
N ASP A 59 -14.78 10.92 -7.98
CA ASP A 59 -15.41 9.68 -8.38
C ASP A 59 -14.54 8.47 -8.02
N PHE A 60 -15.05 7.27 -8.31
CA PHE A 60 -14.32 6.03 -8.06
C PHE A 60 -12.98 5.97 -8.82
N ARG A 61 -12.90 6.57 -10.00
CA ARG A 61 -11.67 6.65 -10.78
C ARG A 61 -10.64 7.55 -10.09
N HIS A 62 -11.08 8.68 -9.56
CA HIS A 62 -10.23 9.59 -8.81
C HIS A 62 -9.70 8.93 -7.55
N LEU A 63 -10.55 8.21 -6.81
CA LEU A 63 -10.13 7.42 -5.65
C LEU A 63 -9.05 6.39 -6.02
N LYS A 64 -9.26 5.62 -7.11
CA LYS A 64 -8.24 4.67 -7.62
C LYS A 64 -6.93 5.35 -7.98
N ASN A 65 -6.98 6.53 -8.60
CA ASN A 65 -5.78 7.28 -8.96
C ASN A 65 -5.03 7.77 -7.72
N ILE A 66 -5.74 8.25 -6.70
CA ILE A 66 -5.14 8.64 -5.41
C ILE A 66 -4.50 7.42 -4.74
N HIS A 67 -5.22 6.31 -4.64
CA HIS A 67 -4.69 5.07 -4.07
C HIS A 67 -3.44 4.61 -4.81
N LYS A 68 -3.48 4.56 -6.14
CA LYS A 68 -2.31 4.23 -6.96
C LYS A 68 -1.14 5.18 -6.67
N PHE A 69 -1.38 6.49 -6.62
CA PHE A 69 -0.33 7.47 -6.37
C PHE A 69 0.32 7.29 -4.98
N LEU A 70 -0.46 7.00 -3.95
CA LEU A 70 0.04 6.81 -2.59
C LEU A 70 0.89 5.55 -2.46
N PHE A 71 0.46 4.45 -3.07
CA PHE A 71 1.06 3.13 -2.89
C PHE A 71 1.94 2.66 -4.08
N GLN A 72 2.18 3.52 -5.07
CA GLN A 72 2.90 3.15 -6.31
C GLN A 72 4.31 2.59 -6.09
N ASP A 73 4.95 2.93 -4.98
CA ASP A 73 6.31 2.46 -4.66
C ASP A 73 6.32 1.13 -3.90
N VAL A 74 5.17 0.70 -3.39
CA VAL A 74 5.02 -0.50 -2.55
C VAL A 74 4.34 -1.63 -3.33
N PHE A 75 3.27 -1.33 -4.07
CA PHE A 75 2.45 -2.31 -4.77
C PHE A 75 2.32 -2.01 -6.28
N ASP A 76 1.97 -3.02 -7.08
CA ASP A 76 1.71 -2.91 -8.52
C ASP A 76 0.24 -2.66 -8.88
#